data_AF-A0A851UTC0-F1
#
_entry.id   AF-A0A851UTC0-F1
#
_cell.length_a   1.000
_cell.length_b   1.000
_cell.length_c   1.000
_cell.angle_alpha   90.00
_cell.angle_beta   90.00
_cell.angle_gamma   90.00
#
_symmetry.space_group_name_H-M   'P 1'
#
loop_
_entity.id
_entity.type
_entity.pdbx_description
1 polymer ?
#
loop_
_entity_poly.entity_id
_entity_poly.type
_entity_poly.pdbx_seq_one_letter_code
_entity_poly.pdbx_strand_id
1 'polypeptide(L)' 'GFRTGVLTNSWVDDGPGRLLTATLLQQLRSRFHAVLESCRLGMAKPEPGIFHHALEALQAHPHEV' A
#
# COMPACT_ATOMS: atom_id res chain seq x y z
N GLY A 1 -14.21 9.32 -11.53
CA GLY A 1 -13.70 7.93 -11.47
C GLY A 1 -13.35 7.61 -10.03
N PHE A 2 -13.26 6.33 -9.67
CA PHE A 2 -12.88 5.91 -8.31
C PHE A 2 -11.39 6.15 -8.05
N ARG A 3 -11.04 6.61 -6.84
CA ARG A 3 -9.67 6.51 -6.34
C ARG A 3 -9.40 5.07 -5.90
N THR A 4 -8.29 4.53 -6.33
CA THR A 4 -7.93 3.13 -6.11
C THR A 4 -6.64 3.05 -5.31
N GLY A 5 -6.60 2.19 -4.30
CA GLY A 5 -5.44 2.00 -3.44
C GLY A 5 -5.10 0.52 -3.24
N VAL A 6 -3.82 0.24 -3.02
CA VAL A 6 -3.33 -1.06 -2.54
C VAL A 6 -2.78 -0.87 -1.14
N LEU A 7 -3.30 -1.63 -0.18
CA LEU A 7 -2.79 -1.67 1.20
C LEU A 7 -2.30 -3.08 1.54
N THR A 8 -0.98 -3.24 1.64
CA THR A 8 -0.35 -4.57 1.76
C THR A 8 0.52 -4.72 3.01
N ASN A 9 0.34 -5.84 3.70
CA ASN A 9 1.30 -6.30 4.70
C ASN A 9 2.45 -6.98 3.93
N SER A 10 3.55 -6.26 3.78
CA SER A 10 4.72 -6.65 2.97
C SER A 10 6.00 -6.51 3.77
N TRP A 11 7.08 -7.10 3.25
CA TRP A 11 8.44 -7.03 3.79
C TRP A 11 9.37 -6.38 2.76
N VAL A 12 10.55 -5.95 3.22
CA VAL A 12 11.65 -5.58 2.31
C VAL A 12 12.23 -6.87 1.75
N ASP A 13 12.04 -7.12 0.46
CA ASP A 13 12.59 -8.30 -0.21
C ASP A 13 14.06 -8.03 -0.61
N ASP A 14 14.98 -8.61 0.15
CA ASP A 14 16.43 -8.62 -0.10
C ASP A 14 16.91 -9.94 -0.71
N GLY A 15 15.99 -10.89 -0.96
CA GLY A 15 16.28 -12.21 -1.49
C GLY A 15 16.51 -12.26 -3.01
N PRO A 16 16.71 -13.47 -3.56
CA PRO A 16 16.87 -13.68 -5.00
C PRO A 16 15.65 -13.23 -5.82
N GLY A 17 14.46 -13.18 -5.20
CA GLY A 17 13.20 -12.74 -5.80
C GLY A 17 13.02 -11.22 -5.89
N ARG A 18 13.94 -10.41 -5.34
CA ARG A 18 13.74 -8.95 -5.19
C ARG A 18 13.36 -8.22 -6.48
N LEU A 19 13.90 -8.65 -7.63
CA LEU A 19 13.62 -8.01 -8.91
C LEU A 19 12.16 -8.24 -9.34
N LEU A 20 11.62 -9.44 -9.09
CA LEU A 20 10.22 -9.76 -9.37
C LEU A 20 9.30 -8.91 -8.48
N THR A 21 9.58 -8.88 -7.18
CA THR A 21 8.83 -8.08 -6.20
C THR A 21 8.85 -6.59 -6.55
N ALA A 22 10.04 -6.05 -6.88
CA ALA A 22 10.19 -4.66 -7.30
C ALA A 22 9.40 -4.36 -8.59
N THR A 23 9.45 -5.25 -9.58
CA THR A 23 8.72 -5.11 -10.84
C THR A 23 7.22 -5.06 -10.60
N LEU A 24 6.68 -5.99 -9.79
CA LEU A 24 5.26 -6.00 -9.43
C LEU A 24 4.85 -4.70 -8.73
N LEU A 25 5.61 -4.26 -7.73
CA LEU A 25 5.31 -3.02 -7.01
C LEU A 25 5.36 -1.79 -7.92
N GLN A 26 6.30 -1.73 -8.87
CA GLN A 26 6.34 -0.67 -9.87
C GLN A 26 5.08 -0.67 -10.75
N GLN A 27 4.61 -1.85 -11.18
CA GLN A 27 3.38 -1.98 -11.97
C GLN A 27 2.13 -1.58 -11.18
N LEU A 28 2.10 -1.83 -9.87
CA LEU A 28 1.01 -1.36 -9.00
C LEU A 28 1.06 0.16 -8.84
N ARG A 29 2.22 0.74 -8.55
CA ARG A 29 2.39 2.19 -8.41
C ARG A 29 2.03 2.97 -9.67
N SER A 30 2.13 2.36 -10.86
CA SER A 30 1.74 3.01 -12.11
C SER A 30 0.23 2.96 -12.41
N ARG A 31 -0.56 2.17 -11.66
CA ARG A 31 -1.99 1.93 -11.92
C ARG A 31 -2.92 2.37 -10.78
N PHE A 32 -2.39 2.44 -9.57
CA PHE A 32 -3.14 2.81 -8.38
C PHE A 32 -2.75 4.21 -7.91
N HIS A 33 -3.71 4.92 -7.34
CA HIS A 33 -3.51 6.26 -6.81
C HIS A 33 -2.66 6.23 -5.52
N ALA A 34 -2.78 5.15 -4.75
CA ALA A 34 -1.97 4.92 -3.55
C ALA A 34 -1.51 3.45 -3.49
N VAL A 35 -0.23 3.23 -3.13
CA VAL A 35 0.31 1.91 -2.80
C VAL A 35 1.05 2.04 -1.48
N LEU A 36 0.49 1.40 -0.45
CA LEU A 36 0.90 1.50 0.95
C LEU A 36 1.47 0.16 1.40
N GLU A 37 2.77 0.14 1.70
CA GLU A 37 3.51 -1.03 2.14
C GLU A 37 3.77 -0.95 3.65
N SER A 38 3.33 -1.95 4.42
CA SER A 38 3.55 -1.99 5.88
C SER A 38 5.02 -1.83 6.28
N CYS A 39 5.95 -2.43 5.53
CA CYS A 39 7.38 -2.33 5.80
C CYS A 39 7.94 -0.90 5.65
N ARG A 40 7.27 -0.03 4.89
CA ARG A 40 7.63 1.38 4.74
C ARG A 40 6.92 2.28 5.75
N LEU A 41 5.70 1.90 6.15
CA LEU A 41 4.88 2.67 7.09
C LEU A 41 5.21 2.39 8.56
N GLY A 42 5.86 1.26 8.86
CA GLY A 42 6.12 0.83 10.24
C GLY A 42 4.85 0.41 11.00
N MET A 43 3.75 0.16 10.28
CA MET A 43 2.46 -0.31 10.80
C MET A 43 1.96 -1.44 9.89
N ALA A 44 1.29 -2.43 10.46
CA ALA A 44 0.69 -3.54 9.71
C ALA A 44 -0.81 -3.66 10.02
N LYS A 45 -1.60 -4.18 9.08
CA LYS A 45 -2.96 -4.62 9.42
C LYS A 45 -2.86 -5.74 10.48
N PRO A 46 -3.67 -5.72 11.55
CA PRO A 46 -4.89 -4.92 11.73
C PRO A 46 -4.73 -3.67 12.62
N GLU A 47 -3.53 -3.10 12.78
CA GLU A 47 -3.34 -1.89 13.58
C GLU A 47 -4.21 -0.73 13.06
N PRO A 48 -5.00 -0.04 13.91
CA PRO A 48 -5.91 1.01 13.45
C PRO A 48 -5.22 2.13 12.66
N GLY A 49 -3.97 2.47 13.01
CA GLY A 49 -3.20 3.54 12.38
C GLY A 49 -3.02 3.34 10.87
N ILE A 50 -2.88 2.09 10.41
CA ILE A 50 -2.64 1.81 8.99
C ILE A 50 -3.85 2.16 8.12
N PHE A 51 -5.07 2.01 8.68
CA PHE A 51 -6.30 2.36 7.98
C PHE A 51 -6.50 3.87 7.93
N HIS A 52 -6.15 4.60 8.99
CA HIS A 52 -6.16 6.07 8.99
C HIS A 52 -5.21 6.62 7.92
N HIS A 53 -3.99 6.08 7.85
CA HIS A 53 -3.04 6.48 6.82
C HIS A 53 -3.51 6.15 5.39
N ALA A 54 -4.21 5.03 5.21
CA ALA A 54 -4.79 4.69 3.92
C ALA A 54 -5.89 5.68 3.49
N LEU A 55 -6.75 6.09 4.42
CA LEU A 55 -7.80 7.09 4.18
C LEU A 55 -7.19 8.47 3.85
N GLU A 56 -6.15 8.88 4.57
CA GLU A 56 -5.39 10.11 4.28
C GLU A 56 -4.77 10.08 2.87
N ALA A 57 -4.11 8.97 2.50
CA ALA A 57 -3.49 8.80 1.19
C ALA A 57 -4.53 8.81 0.06
N LEU A 58 -5.72 8.25 0.28
CA LEU A 58 -6.82 8.26 -0.67
C LEU A 58 -7.59 9.60 -0.66
N GLN A 59 -7.40 10.44 0.34
CA GLN A 59 -8.21 11.64 0.61
C GLN A 59 -9.71 11.30 0.67
N ALA A 60 -10.03 10.24 1.40
CA ALA A 60 -11.40 9.71 1.53
C ALA A 60 -11.79 9.58 3.01
N HIS A 61 -13.09 9.69 3.27
CA HIS A 61 -13.70 9.37 4.56
C HIS A 61 -13.99 7.86 4.67
N PRO A 62 -14.05 7.30 5.90
CA PRO A 62 -14.29 5.87 6.10
C PRO A 62 -15.55 5.30 5.43
N HIS A 63 -16.60 6.12 5.25
CA HIS A 63 -17.86 5.68 4.64
C HIS A 63 -17.83 5.67 3.11
N GLU A 64 -16.73 6.13 2.49
CA GLU A 64 -16.54 6.19 1.05
C GLU A 64 -15.69 5.02 0.50
N VAL A 65 -15.16 4.16 1.38
CA VAL A 65 -14.24 3.05 1.06
C VAL A 65 -14.90 1.70 1.28
#